data_AF-A0A1N6F4Q7-F1
#
_entry.id   AF-A0A1N6F4Q7-F1
#
_cell.length_a   1.000
_cell.length_b   1.000
_cell.length_c   1.000
_cell.angle_alpha   90.00
_cell.angle_beta   90.00
_cell.angle_gamma   90.00
#
_symmetry.space_group_name_H-M   'P 1'
#
loop_
_entity.id
_entity.type
_entity.pdbx_description
1 polymer ?
#
loop_
_entity_poly.entity_id
_entity_poly.type
_entity_poly.pdbx_seq_one_letter_code
_entity_poly.pdbx_strand_id
1 'polypeptide(L)'
;MPTRYFPIAILTAILIAVACYGFLRPAETAAVPMRVLLENSAGMVVFDHAKHVDEYGESCVACHHELADEVDDDGNLPEDAEATPCSDCHSKVSDDPDVPSLMDAYHQSCMGCHEELGAGPYTKDQCNQCHFK
;
A
#
# COMPACT_ATOMS: atom_id res chain seq x y z
N MET A 1 7.56 45.97 39.54
CA MET A 1 8.52 44.99 38.96
C MET A 1 7.76 43.84 38.27
N PRO A 2 7.27 43.97 37.02
CA PRO A 2 6.79 42.81 36.26
C PRO A 2 7.51 42.60 34.90
N THR A 3 8.52 43.40 34.58
CA THR A 3 9.12 43.48 33.24
C THR A 3 9.85 42.20 32.76
N ARG A 4 10.14 41.26 33.66
CA ARG A 4 10.80 39.98 33.34
C ARG A 4 9.82 38.88 32.96
N TYR A 5 8.56 38.97 33.40
CA TYR A 5 7.53 37.96 33.10
C TYR A 5 6.89 38.20 31.73
N PHE A 6 6.92 39.45 31.25
CA PHE A 6 6.40 39.84 29.95
C PHE A 6 7.11 39.14 28.77
N PRO A 7 8.46 39.13 28.67
CA PRO A 7 9.13 38.38 27.61
C PRO A 7 8.93 36.88 27.73
N ILE A 8 8.86 36.34 28.97
CA ILE A 8 8.59 34.91 29.20
C ILE A 8 7.21 34.54 28.65
N ALA A 9 6.16 35.30 29.00
CA ALA A 9 4.79 35.04 28.55
C ALA A 9 4.63 35.11 27.03
N ILE A 10 5.33 36.04 26.36
CA ILE A 10 5.36 36.12 24.90
C ILE A 10 6.01 34.88 24.30
N LEU A 11 7.14 34.44 24.86
CA LEU A 11 7.86 33.26 24.39
C LEU A 11 7.02 31.99 24.57
N THR A 12 6.33 31.84 25.71
CA THR A 12 5.41 30.71 25.91
C THR A 12 4.23 30.75 24.94
N ALA A 13 3.65 31.93 24.69
CA ALA A 13 2.55 32.07 23.74
C ALA A 13 2.98 31.70 22.30
N ILE A 14 4.20 32.08 21.88
CA ILE A 14 4.76 31.70 20.58
C ILE A 14 4.97 30.18 20.52
N LEU A 15 5.56 29.57 21.55
CA LEU A 15 5.78 28.13 21.59
C LEU A 15 4.47 27.33 21.54
N ILE A 16 3.44 27.79 22.26
CA ILE A 16 2.09 27.21 22.20
C ILE A 16 1.51 27.35 20.79
N ALA A 17 1.63 28.53 20.17
CA ALA A 17 1.13 28.75 18.82
C ALA A 17 1.82 27.84 17.78
N VAL A 18 3.14 27.65 17.87
CA VAL A 18 3.89 26.73 16.99
C VAL A 18 3.48 25.27 17.23
N ALA A 19 3.31 24.87 18.48
CA ALA A 19 2.84 23.52 18.81
C ALA A 19 1.43 23.27 18.26
N CYS A 20 0.48 24.19 18.51
CA CYS A 20 -0.86 24.12 17.95
C CYS A 20 -0.84 24.07 16.43
N TYR A 21 0.00 24.88 15.78
CA TYR A 21 0.17 24.85 14.33
C TYR A 21 0.66 23.49 13.81
N GLY A 22 1.60 22.86 14.50
CA GLY A 22 2.08 21.51 14.16
C GLY A 22 1.01 20.44 14.34
N PHE A 23 0.27 20.47 15.45
CA PHE A 23 -0.80 19.49 15.72
C PHE A 23 -2.04 19.65 14.82
N LEU A 24 -2.30 20.85 14.30
CA LEU A 24 -3.43 21.13 13.42
C LEU A 24 -3.16 20.79 11.95
N ARG A 25 -1.91 20.52 11.57
CA ARG A 25 -1.61 20.03 10.22
C ARG A 25 -1.92 18.53 10.14
N PRO A 26 -2.83 18.10 9.25
CA PRO A 26 -2.94 16.70 8.91
C PRO A 26 -1.57 16.20 8.47
N ALA A 27 -1.11 15.08 9.02
CA ALA A 27 0.04 14.40 8.45
C ALA A 27 -0.34 13.99 7.02
N GLU A 28 0.43 14.43 6.04
CA GLU A 28 0.28 13.92 4.68
C GLU A 28 0.67 12.44 4.70
N THR A 29 -0.33 11.57 4.63
CA THR A 29 -0.11 10.15 4.40
C THR A 29 0.45 10.01 2.98
N ALA A 30 1.57 9.30 2.83
CA ALA A 30 2.09 8.99 1.51
C ALA A 30 0.97 8.35 0.66
N ALA A 31 0.80 8.82 -0.57
CA ALA A 31 -0.25 8.36 -1.47
C ALA A 31 -0.15 6.85 -1.78
N VAL A 32 1.08 6.31 -1.77
CA VAL A 32 1.35 4.88 -1.97
C VAL A 32 1.88 4.27 -0.66
N PRO A 33 1.29 3.16 -0.16
CA PRO A 33 1.75 2.53 1.06
C PRO A 33 3.08 1.81 0.82
N MET A 34 4.05 1.98 1.73
CA MET A 34 5.33 1.26 1.63
C MET A 34 5.16 -0.25 1.85
N ARG A 35 4.28 -0.64 2.79
CA ARG A 35 4.00 -2.03 3.14
C ARG A 35 2.51 -2.21 3.36
N VAL A 36 2.01 -3.37 2.94
CA VAL A 36 0.61 -3.76 3.08
C VAL A 36 0.54 -5.06 3.86
N LEU A 37 -0.34 -5.11 4.87
CA LEU A 37 -0.62 -6.33 5.61
C LEU A 37 -1.86 -7.00 4.99
N LEU A 38 -1.67 -8.16 4.40
CA LEU A 38 -2.75 -8.96 3.82
C LEU A 38 -3.17 -10.03 4.82
N GLU A 39 -4.29 -9.78 5.49
CA GLU A 39 -4.85 -10.69 6.49
C GLU A 39 -5.58 -11.86 5.84
N ASN A 40 -5.22 -13.08 6.19
CA ASN A 40 -5.88 -14.29 5.70
C ASN A 40 -5.74 -15.45 6.70
N SER A 41 -6.52 -16.50 6.50
CA SER A 41 -6.60 -17.64 7.43
C SER A 41 -5.37 -18.57 7.43
N ALA A 42 -4.49 -18.48 6.42
CA ALA A 42 -3.30 -19.33 6.32
C ALA A 42 -2.06 -18.73 7.01
N GLY A 43 -2.16 -17.49 7.50
CA GLY A 43 -1.07 -16.71 8.08
C GLY A 43 -0.95 -15.37 7.36
N MET A 44 -0.66 -14.30 8.11
CA MET A 44 -0.58 -12.96 7.55
C MET A 44 0.57 -12.86 6.53
N VAL A 45 0.30 -12.18 5.42
CA VAL A 45 1.32 -11.89 4.40
C VAL A 45 1.67 -10.42 4.53
N VAL A 46 2.95 -10.13 4.81
CA VAL A 46 3.47 -8.76 4.78
C VAL A 46 4.03 -8.52 3.39
N PHE A 47 3.34 -7.71 2.60
CA PHE A 47 3.75 -7.33 1.27
C PHE A 47 4.56 -6.03 1.33
N ASP A 48 5.78 -6.03 0.78
CA ASP A 48 6.61 -4.84 0.66
C ASP A 48 6.34 -4.17 -0.69
N HIS A 49 5.31 -3.32 -0.73
CA HIS A 49 4.80 -2.69 -1.95
C HIS A 49 5.82 -1.74 -2.56
N ALA A 50 6.53 -0.95 -1.74
CA ALA A 50 7.59 -0.06 -2.22
C ALA A 50 8.69 -0.85 -2.92
N LYS A 51 9.05 -2.04 -2.40
CA LYS A 51 10.06 -2.86 -3.06
C LYS A 51 9.65 -3.30 -4.47
N HIS A 52 8.40 -3.69 -4.66
CA HIS A 52 7.93 -4.16 -5.96
C HIS A 52 7.83 -3.03 -6.98
N VAL A 53 7.40 -1.84 -6.57
CA VAL A 53 7.24 -0.70 -7.49
C VAL A 53 8.53 0.10 -7.65
N ASP A 54 9.20 0.45 -6.56
CA ASP A 54 10.35 1.37 -6.59
C ASP A 54 11.67 0.64 -6.92
N GLU A 55 11.89 -0.56 -6.36
CA GLU A 55 13.15 -1.30 -6.56
C GLU A 55 13.09 -2.24 -7.76
N TYR A 56 11.99 -2.98 -7.93
CA TYR A 56 11.84 -3.92 -9.04
C TYR A 56 11.21 -3.28 -10.30
N GLY A 57 10.57 -2.11 -10.17
CA GLY A 57 10.05 -1.37 -11.30
C GLY A 57 8.75 -1.92 -11.88
N GLU A 58 7.99 -2.69 -11.10
CA GLU A 58 6.72 -3.23 -11.55
C GLU A 58 5.68 -2.13 -11.73
N SER A 59 4.88 -2.23 -12.80
CA SER A 59 3.85 -1.25 -13.09
C SER A 59 2.65 -1.39 -12.14
N CYS A 60 1.95 -0.29 -11.89
CA CYS A 60 0.75 -0.30 -11.04
C CYS A 60 -0.30 -1.28 -11.59
N VAL A 61 -0.47 -1.33 -12.91
CA VAL A 61 -1.43 -2.19 -13.61
C VAL A 61 -1.05 -3.66 -13.64
N ALA A 62 0.20 -4.02 -13.33
CA ALA A 62 0.60 -5.42 -13.20
C ALA A 62 -0.15 -6.13 -12.06
N CYS A 63 -0.52 -5.39 -11.01
CA CYS A 63 -1.33 -5.89 -9.90
C CYS A 63 -2.74 -5.27 -9.90
N HIS A 64 -2.84 -3.94 -10.03
CA HIS A 64 -4.11 -3.22 -10.11
C HIS A 64 -4.59 -3.16 -11.57
N HIS A 65 -4.87 -4.33 -12.13
CA HIS A 65 -5.24 -4.49 -13.54
C HIS A 65 -6.53 -3.76 -13.93
N GLU A 66 -7.39 -3.40 -12.97
CA GLU A 66 -8.52 -2.47 -13.16
C GLU A 66 -8.08 -1.14 -13.76
N LEU A 67 -6.90 -0.64 -13.36
CA LEU A 67 -6.38 0.65 -13.82
C LEU A 67 -5.88 0.60 -15.26
N ALA A 68 -5.90 -0.56 -15.94
CA ALA A 68 -5.40 -0.70 -17.30
C ALA A 68 -6.12 0.22 -18.30
N ASP A 69 -7.41 0.47 -18.05
CA ASP A 69 -8.23 1.36 -18.89
C ASP A 69 -7.97 2.86 -18.63
N GLU A 70 -7.25 3.19 -17.55
CA GLU A 70 -6.88 4.57 -17.19
C GLU A 70 -5.48 4.96 -17.70
N VAL A 71 -4.71 4.00 -18.25
CA VAL A 71 -3.37 4.26 -18.77
C VAL A 71 -3.46 5.03 -20.09
N ASP A 72 -2.75 6.15 -20.17
CA ASP A 72 -2.68 6.96 -21.40
C ASP A 72 -1.81 6.31 -22.49
N ASP A 73 -1.82 6.90 -23.69
CA ASP A 73 -1.03 6.43 -24.85
C ASP A 73 0.48 6.43 -24.58
N ASP A 74 0.94 7.23 -23.61
CA ASP A 74 2.33 7.34 -23.19
C ASP A 74 2.69 6.38 -22.03
N GLY A 75 1.73 5.57 -21.56
CA GLY A 75 1.92 4.57 -20.51
C GLY A 75 1.80 5.11 -19.09
N ASN A 76 1.25 6.30 -18.89
CA ASN A 76 1.12 6.93 -17.57
C ASN A 76 -0.30 6.79 -17.02
N LEU A 77 -0.40 6.69 -15.70
CA LEU A 77 -1.66 6.79 -14.98
C LEU A 77 -1.92 8.25 -14.58
N PRO A 78 -3.19 8.67 -14.47
CA PRO A 78 -3.53 9.98 -13.95
C PRO A 78 -3.06 10.14 -12.50
N GLU A 79 -2.75 11.38 -12.09
CA GLU A 79 -2.24 11.66 -10.74
C GLU A 79 -3.23 11.29 -9.63
N ASP A 80 -4.52 11.24 -9.96
CA ASP A 80 -5.63 10.87 -9.07
C ASP A 80 -6.16 9.44 -9.30
N ALA A 81 -5.39 8.57 -9.97
CA ALA A 81 -5.73 7.15 -10.11
C ALA A 81 -5.85 6.49 -8.72
N GLU A 82 -7.01 5.86 -8.46
CA GLU A 82 -7.29 5.20 -7.19
C GLU A 82 -7.29 3.67 -7.35
N ALA A 83 -6.30 3.03 -6.75
CA ALA A 83 -6.20 1.59 -6.72
C ALA A 83 -7.25 0.97 -5.78
N THR A 84 -8.09 0.09 -6.32
CA THR A 84 -9.10 -0.64 -5.53
C THR A 84 -8.49 -1.92 -4.92
N PRO A 85 -8.85 -2.28 -3.67
CA PRO A 85 -8.44 -3.55 -3.08
C PRO A 85 -8.95 -4.76 -3.87
N CYS A 86 -8.13 -5.80 -3.97
CA CYS A 86 -8.50 -7.03 -4.70
C CYS A 86 -9.81 -7.63 -4.19
N SER A 87 -10.11 -7.50 -2.89
CA SER A 87 -11.30 -8.06 -2.24
C SER A 87 -12.62 -7.44 -2.68
N ASP A 88 -12.60 -6.27 -3.31
CA ASP A 88 -13.82 -5.58 -3.72
C ASP A 88 -14.44 -6.23 -4.96
N CYS A 89 -13.60 -6.83 -5.81
CA CYS A 89 -14.02 -7.59 -7.00
C CYS A 89 -13.82 -9.11 -6.81
N HIS A 90 -12.72 -9.54 -6.20
CA HIS A 90 -12.42 -10.95 -5.93
C HIS A 90 -12.91 -11.34 -4.53
N SER A 91 -14.03 -12.04 -4.48
CA SER A 91 -14.59 -12.55 -3.23
C SER A 91 -13.94 -13.88 -2.81
N LYS A 92 -14.16 -14.28 -1.55
CA LYS A 92 -13.71 -15.60 -1.05
C LYS A 92 -14.39 -16.77 -1.77
N VAL A 93 -15.64 -16.56 -2.20
CA VAL A 93 -16.44 -17.50 -2.97
C VAL A 93 -16.93 -16.72 -4.17
N SER A 94 -16.32 -16.95 -5.33
CA SER A 94 -16.75 -16.31 -6.56
C SER A 94 -18.03 -16.97 -7.05
N ASP A 95 -19.05 -16.16 -7.33
CA ASP A 95 -20.26 -16.59 -8.01
C ASP A 95 -20.11 -16.51 -9.55
N ASP A 96 -19.01 -15.91 -10.02
CA ASP A 96 -18.65 -15.79 -11.43
C ASP A 96 -17.52 -16.78 -11.78
N PRO A 97 -17.74 -17.73 -12.71
CA PRO A 97 -16.72 -18.71 -13.09
C PRO A 97 -15.47 -18.09 -13.75
N ASP A 98 -15.58 -16.89 -14.31
CA ASP A 98 -14.49 -16.21 -15.01
C ASP A 98 -13.68 -15.32 -14.05
N VAL A 99 -14.17 -15.08 -12.84
CA VAL A 99 -13.46 -14.32 -11.80
C VAL A 99 -12.86 -15.27 -10.77
N PRO A 100 -11.52 -15.34 -10.62
CA PRO A 100 -10.90 -16.19 -9.62
C PRO A 100 -11.27 -15.75 -8.20
N SER A 101 -11.30 -16.70 -7.27
CA SER A 101 -11.43 -16.40 -5.85
C SER A 101 -10.30 -15.49 -5.38
N LEU A 102 -10.49 -14.74 -4.29
CA LEU A 102 -9.45 -13.87 -3.74
C LEU A 102 -8.14 -14.63 -3.46
N MET A 103 -8.23 -15.87 -2.98
CA MET A 103 -7.06 -16.70 -2.72
C MET A 103 -6.34 -17.04 -4.02
N ASP A 104 -7.09 -17.43 -5.04
CA ASP A 104 -6.51 -17.83 -6.32
C ASP A 104 -5.96 -16.62 -7.08
N ALA A 105 -6.60 -15.46 -6.99
CA ALA A 105 -6.13 -14.20 -7.57
C ALA A 105 -4.76 -13.82 -6.99
N TYR A 106 -4.61 -13.84 -5.65
CA TYR A 106 -3.31 -13.57 -5.02
C TYR A 106 -2.25 -14.60 -5.44
N HIS A 107 -2.55 -15.90 -5.41
CA HIS A 107 -1.56 -16.90 -5.80
C HIS A 107 -1.18 -16.81 -7.27
N GLN A 108 -2.14 -16.55 -8.17
CA GLN A 108 -1.87 -16.39 -9.60
C GLN A 108 -0.97 -15.17 -9.85
N SER A 109 -1.27 -14.01 -9.27
CA SER A 109 -0.47 -12.80 -9.48
C SER A 109 0.91 -12.92 -8.81
N CYS A 110 0.95 -13.23 -7.50
CA CYS A 110 2.21 -13.22 -6.75
C CYS A 110 3.12 -14.39 -7.15
N MET A 111 2.61 -15.63 -7.15
CA MET A 111 3.43 -16.79 -7.46
C MET A 111 3.72 -16.88 -8.96
N GLY A 112 2.81 -16.43 -9.82
CA GLY A 112 3.01 -16.43 -11.27
C GLY A 112 4.19 -15.56 -11.69
N CYS A 113 4.24 -14.31 -11.23
CA CYS A 113 5.37 -13.42 -11.52
C CYS A 113 6.68 -13.97 -10.93
N HIS A 114 6.66 -14.45 -9.69
CA HIS A 114 7.84 -15.06 -9.07
C HIS A 114 8.34 -16.30 -9.82
N GLU A 115 7.44 -17.14 -10.34
CA GLU A 115 7.78 -18.32 -11.14
C GLU A 115 8.40 -17.90 -12.48
N GLU A 116 7.80 -16.92 -13.16
CA GLU A 116 8.31 -16.40 -14.44
C GLU A 116 9.72 -15.82 -14.31
N LEU A 117 9.96 -15.05 -13.27
CA LEU A 117 11.28 -14.46 -12.99
C LEU A 117 12.26 -15.44 -12.33
N GLY A 118 11.78 -16.59 -11.87
CA GLY A 118 12.55 -17.54 -11.06
C GLY A 118 13.08 -16.92 -9.75
N ALA A 119 12.38 -15.93 -9.22
CA ALA A 119 12.79 -15.12 -8.07
C ALA A 119 11.63 -14.94 -7.09
N GLY A 120 11.90 -15.06 -5.79
CA GLY A 120 10.88 -15.04 -4.75
C GLY A 120 10.21 -16.41 -4.54
N PRO A 121 9.30 -16.52 -3.55
CA PRO A 121 8.61 -17.77 -3.26
C PRO A 121 7.45 -18.03 -4.24
N TYR A 122 7.44 -19.20 -4.88
CA TYR A 122 6.37 -19.63 -5.80
C TYR A 122 6.09 -21.13 -5.77
N THR A 123 6.87 -21.93 -5.04
CA THR A 123 6.64 -23.38 -4.98
C THR A 123 5.79 -23.79 -3.77
N LYS A 124 5.15 -24.96 -3.86
CA LYS A 124 4.24 -25.48 -2.81
C LYS A 124 4.92 -25.75 -1.46
N ASP A 125 6.24 -25.91 -1.44
CA ASP A 125 7.05 -26.07 -0.23
C ASP A 125 7.46 -24.73 0.40
N GLN A 126 7.13 -23.60 -0.24
CA GLN A 126 7.51 -22.26 0.19
C GLN A 126 6.34 -21.43 0.74
N CYS A 127 5.18 -22.03 1.02
CA CYS A 127 4.00 -21.29 1.50
C CYS A 127 4.29 -20.41 2.73
N ASN A 128 5.17 -20.88 3.62
CA ASN A 128 5.56 -20.18 4.84
C ASN A 128 6.56 -19.01 4.62
N GLN A 129 7.03 -18.81 3.39
CA GLN A 129 7.84 -17.65 3.04
C GLN A 129 6.98 -16.42 2.75
N CYS A 130 5.71 -16.62 2.37
CA CYS A 130 4.70 -15.56 2.31
C CYS A 130 3.85 -15.54 3.59
N HIS A 131 3.31 -16.70 3.98
CA HIS A 131 2.41 -16.82 5.13
C HIS A 131 3.20 -17.02 6.42
N PHE A 132 3.45 -15.93 7.12
CA PHE A 132 4.08 -15.97 8.44
C PHE A 132 3.12 -16.60 9.46
N LYS A 133 3.65 -17.51 10.28
CA LYS A 133 2.95 -18.19 11.37
C LYS A 133 3.35 -17.63 12.73
#